data_AF-A0A1C6H7C9-F1
#
_entry.id   AF-A0A1C6H7C9-F1
#
_cell.length_a   1.000
_cell.length_b   1.000
_cell.length_c   1.000
_cell.angle_alpha   90.00
_cell.angle_beta   90.00
_cell.angle_gamma   90.00
#
_symmetry.space_group_name_H-M   'P 1'
#
loop_
_entity.id
_entity.type
_entity.pdbx_description
1 polymer ?
#
loop_
_entity_poly.entity_id
_entity_poly.type
_entity_poly.pdbx_seq_one_letter_code
_entity_poly.pdbx_strand_id
1 'polypeptide(L)'
;MSSYLSVSGVITRIQPLTGVNSSQYGCTLNMSIRSLQQGEVNFTVTGDTYVVDNTTLHPGDQVTVFYDGNAPAPLIYPPQYKAVVIALSAYHQYYLGEFYNNFVSTDGTLQLNGMAAQGTFLPNGQIFSGALVGKTALVEYTSSTRSVPAQTTPDRVIVFCYS
;
A
#
# COMPACT_ATOMS: atom_id res chain seq x y z
N MET A 1 15.68 -4.76 5.57
CA MET A 1 14.27 -5.19 5.48
C MET A 1 13.43 -3.94 5.44
N SER A 2 12.69 -3.74 4.37
CA SER A 2 11.75 -2.64 4.24
C SER A 2 10.55 -2.94 5.14
N SER A 3 10.24 -2.04 6.08
CA SER A 3 9.07 -2.18 6.96
C SER A 3 7.99 -1.26 6.41
N TYR A 4 6.92 -1.83 5.87
CA TYR A 4 5.79 -1.04 5.38
C TYR A 4 4.72 -0.96 6.46
N LEU A 5 4.32 0.27 6.75
CA LEU A 5 3.20 0.55 7.64
C LEU A 5 2.00 1.00 6.82
N SER A 6 0.80 0.83 7.36
CA SER A 6 -0.44 1.22 6.69
C SER A 6 -1.30 2.11 7.55
N VAL A 7 -2.02 3.01 6.90
CA VAL A 7 -3.10 3.79 7.50
C VAL A 7 -4.35 3.59 6.66
N SER A 8 -5.43 3.17 7.31
CA SER A 8 -6.75 3.06 6.69
C SER A 8 -7.64 4.21 7.15
N GLY A 9 -8.41 4.76 6.22
CA GLY A 9 -9.28 5.91 6.49
C GLY A 9 -10.05 6.36 5.26
N VAL A 10 -10.68 7.52 5.38
CA VAL A 10 -11.44 8.16 4.28
C VAL A 10 -10.66 9.36 3.78
N ILE A 11 -10.53 9.51 2.46
CA ILE A 11 -9.91 10.69 1.85
C ILE A 11 -10.77 11.92 2.15
N THR A 12 -10.18 12.95 2.77
CA THR A 12 -10.86 14.22 3.04
C THR A 12 -10.53 15.28 2.01
N ARG A 13 -9.31 15.25 1.44
CA ARG A 13 -8.85 16.24 0.47
C ARG A 13 -7.71 15.70 -0.39
N ILE A 14 -7.70 16.07 -1.66
CA ILE A 14 -6.58 15.89 -2.58
C ILE A 14 -6.31 17.24 -3.23
N GLN A 15 -5.07 17.71 -3.17
CA GLN A 15 -4.68 18.99 -3.78
C GLN A 15 -3.22 18.96 -4.25
N PRO A 16 -2.83 19.76 -5.26
CA PRO A 16 -1.42 19.91 -5.62
C PRO A 16 -0.60 20.38 -4.43
N LEU A 17 0.62 19.84 -4.29
CA LEU A 17 1.56 20.32 -3.28
C LEU A 17 2.00 21.75 -3.66
N THR A 18 1.84 22.70 -2.73
CA THR A 18 2.22 24.11 -2.90
C THR A 18 3.68 24.34 -2.48
N GLY A 19 4.34 25.35 -3.03
CA GLY A 19 5.73 25.68 -2.68
C GLY A 19 6.79 24.85 -3.41
N VAL A 20 6.39 24.09 -4.43
CA VAL A 20 7.28 23.43 -5.39
C VAL A 20 7.55 24.32 -6.60
N ASN A 21 8.63 24.05 -7.33
CA ASN A 21 8.94 24.75 -8.58
C ASN A 21 7.77 24.61 -9.58
N SER A 22 7.61 25.60 -10.47
CA SER A 22 6.52 25.63 -11.46
C SER A 22 6.47 24.39 -12.35
N SER A 23 7.62 23.75 -12.62
CA SER A 23 7.71 22.51 -13.40
C SER A 23 7.24 21.25 -12.66
N GLN A 24 7.11 21.29 -11.33
CA GLN A 24 6.64 20.18 -10.49
C GLN A 24 5.23 20.41 -9.94
N TYR A 25 4.67 21.60 -10.15
CA TYR A 25 3.31 21.90 -9.72
C TYR A 25 2.32 20.95 -10.40
N GLY A 26 1.55 20.20 -9.61
CA GLY A 26 0.60 19.20 -10.10
C GLY A 26 1.18 17.80 -10.31
N CYS A 27 2.51 17.62 -10.32
CA CYS A 27 3.14 16.28 -10.37
C CYS A 27 3.22 15.60 -9.00
N THR A 28 3.06 16.40 -7.93
CA THR A 28 3.02 15.94 -6.55
C THR A 28 1.72 16.43 -5.92
N LEU A 29 0.98 15.52 -5.31
CA LEU A 29 -0.27 15.82 -4.61
C LEU A 29 -0.07 15.65 -3.11
N ASN A 30 -0.70 16.52 -2.33
CA ASN A 30 -0.93 16.31 -0.91
C ASN A 30 -2.33 15.74 -0.72
N MET A 31 -2.41 14.52 -0.20
CA MET A 31 -3.64 13.80 0.09
C MET A 31 -3.84 13.72 1.61
N SER A 32 -4.93 14.29 2.10
CA SER A 32 -5.32 14.20 3.51
C SER A 32 -6.32 13.06 3.69
N ILE A 33 -6.06 12.19 4.65
CA ILE A 33 -6.98 11.12 5.04
C ILE A 33 -7.38 11.27 6.51
N ARG A 34 -8.61 10.87 6.83
CA ARG A 34 -9.10 10.76 8.20
C ARG A 34 -9.16 9.30 8.59
N SER A 35 -8.23 8.87 9.44
CA SER A 35 -8.20 7.55 10.04
C SER A 35 -8.95 7.53 11.36
N LEU A 36 -9.67 6.44 11.63
CA LEU A 36 -10.32 6.23 12.93
C LEU A 36 -9.30 6.00 14.06
N GLN A 37 -8.14 5.43 13.74
CA GLN A 37 -7.11 5.10 14.74
C GLN A 37 -6.11 6.23 14.95
N GLN A 38 -5.73 6.94 13.89
CA GLN A 38 -4.62 7.92 13.92
C GLN A 38 -5.07 9.37 13.77
N GLY A 39 -6.37 9.63 13.56
CA GLY A 39 -6.86 10.98 13.28
C GLY A 39 -6.55 11.42 11.85
N GLU A 40 -6.25 12.70 11.64
CA GLU A 40 -5.91 13.23 10.33
C GLU A 40 -4.43 12.94 10.00
N VAL A 41 -4.16 12.43 8.79
CA VAL A 41 -2.82 12.09 8.31
C VAL A 41 -2.68 12.62 6.88
N ASN A 42 -1.54 13.24 6.58
CA ASN A 42 -1.22 13.73 5.24
C ASN A 42 -0.25 12.79 4.53
N PHE A 43 -0.49 12.59 3.24
CA PHE A 43 0.33 11.78 2.37
C PHE A 43 0.78 12.57 1.15
N THR A 44 2.08 12.58 0.91
CA THR A 44 2.65 13.03 -0.36
C THR A 44 2.53 11.91 -1.38
N VAL A 45 1.81 12.17 -2.47
CA VAL A 45 1.59 11.25 -3.60
C VAL A 45 2.38 11.78 -4.79
N THR A 46 3.26 10.95 -5.36
CA THR A 46 4.10 11.29 -6.52
C THR A 46 3.82 10.33 -7.67
N GLY A 47 4.44 10.55 -8.83
CA GLY A 47 4.37 9.62 -9.97
C GLY A 47 4.92 8.22 -9.69
N ASP A 48 5.68 8.03 -8.60
CA ASP A 48 6.19 6.73 -8.16
C ASP A 48 5.20 5.98 -7.24
N THR A 49 4.20 6.67 -6.70
CA THR A 49 3.20 6.06 -5.83
C THR A 49 2.32 5.13 -6.67
N TYR A 50 2.31 3.85 -6.31
CA TYR A 50 1.46 2.88 -7.00
C TYR A 50 0.02 2.95 -6.47
N VAL A 51 -0.92 3.35 -7.33
CA VAL A 51 -2.34 3.27 -7.02
C VAL A 51 -2.90 2.00 -7.65
N VAL A 52 -3.52 1.15 -6.82
CA VAL A 52 -4.07 -0.13 -7.28
C VAL A 52 -5.06 0.10 -8.43
N ASP A 53 -4.91 -0.70 -9.49
CA ASP A 53 -5.67 -0.61 -10.74
C ASP A 53 -5.57 0.72 -11.48
N ASN A 54 -4.58 1.56 -11.15
CA ASN A 54 -4.45 2.94 -11.65
C ASN A 54 -5.76 3.73 -11.50
N THR A 55 -6.52 3.44 -10.44
CA THR A 55 -7.82 4.06 -10.21
C THR A 55 -7.64 5.52 -9.80
N THR A 56 -8.47 6.42 -10.33
CA THR A 56 -8.48 7.81 -9.88
C THR A 56 -9.14 7.92 -8.51
N LEU A 57 -8.41 8.47 -7.53
CA LEU A 57 -8.86 8.64 -6.15
C LEU A 57 -9.64 9.96 -5.98
N HIS A 58 -10.67 9.94 -5.13
CA HIS A 58 -11.52 11.09 -4.86
C HIS A 58 -11.76 11.31 -3.35
N PRO A 59 -12.02 12.55 -2.90
CA PRO A 59 -12.53 12.78 -1.55
C PRO A 59 -13.80 11.96 -1.29
N GLY A 60 -13.87 11.28 -0.15
CA GLY A 60 -14.93 10.35 0.22
C GLY A 60 -14.56 8.88 0.03
N ASP A 61 -13.52 8.56 -0.74
CA ASP A 61 -13.07 7.18 -0.92
C ASP A 61 -12.49 6.60 0.37
N GLN A 62 -12.86 5.35 0.67
CA GLN A 62 -12.22 4.58 1.72
C GLN A 62 -10.96 3.92 1.16
N VAL A 63 -9.80 4.24 1.75
CA VAL A 63 -8.50 3.80 1.29
C VAL A 63 -7.64 3.22 2.39
N THR A 64 -6.71 2.36 1.98
CA THR A 64 -5.56 1.95 2.76
C THR A 64 -4.31 2.46 2.06
N VAL A 65 -3.53 3.28 2.76
CA VAL A 65 -2.29 3.87 2.26
C VAL A 65 -1.11 3.22 2.96
N PHE A 66 -0.16 2.72 2.19
CA PHE A 66 1.09 2.16 2.68
C PHE A 66 2.22 3.16 2.52
N TYR A 67 3.10 3.23 3.51
CA TYR A 67 4.31 4.05 3.52
C TYR A 67 5.48 3.28 4.13
N ASP A 68 6.69 3.70 3.82
CA ASP A 68 7.91 3.12 4.40
C ASP A 68 8.06 3.63 5.85
N GLY A 69 7.97 2.70 6.81
CA GLY A 69 8.11 2.99 8.23
C GLY A 69 9.55 3.32 8.65
N ASN A 70 10.54 3.06 7.80
CA ASN A 70 11.93 3.44 8.02
C ASN A 70 12.28 4.81 7.40
N ALA A 71 11.39 5.38 6.59
CA ALA A 71 11.62 6.69 5.97
C ALA A 71 11.55 7.81 7.03
N PRO A 72 12.42 8.82 6.96
CA PRO A 72 12.38 9.94 7.90
C PRO A 72 11.07 10.73 7.74
N ALA A 73 10.36 10.93 8.85
CA ALA A 73 9.11 11.69 8.89
C ALA A 73 9.21 12.83 9.93
N PRO A 74 8.72 14.05 9.62
CA PRO A 74 8.69 15.14 10.58
C PRO A 74 7.76 14.85 11.76
N LEU A 75 8.19 15.19 12.99
CA LEU A 75 7.40 15.05 14.22
C LEU A 75 6.46 16.26 14.42
N ILE A 76 5.55 16.47 13.48
CA ILE A 76 4.55 17.56 13.50
C ILE A 76 3.13 17.00 13.32
N TYR A 77 2.11 17.80 13.64
CA TYR A 77 0.71 17.45 13.42
C TYR A 77 0.06 18.33 12.34
N PRO A 78 -0.73 17.77 11.40
CA PRO A 78 -0.91 16.34 11.14
C PRO A 78 0.41 15.67 10.69
N PRO A 79 0.64 14.39 11.04
CA PRO A 79 1.78 13.63 10.55
C PRO A 79 1.77 13.57 9.02
N GLN A 80 2.96 13.54 8.42
CA GLN A 80 3.15 13.57 6.97
C GLN A 80 4.04 12.41 6.53
N TYR A 81 3.56 11.60 5.59
CA TYR A 81 4.27 10.44 5.05
C TYR A 81 4.33 10.46 3.53
N LYS A 82 5.29 9.76 2.94
CA LYS A 82 5.32 9.51 1.49
C LYS A 82 4.53 8.23 1.20
N ALA A 83 3.50 8.32 0.37
CA ALA A 83 2.73 7.15 -0.04
C ALA A 83 3.55 6.29 -1.02
N VAL A 84 3.62 4.98 -0.74
CA VAL A 84 4.24 3.97 -1.59
C VAL A 84 3.16 3.23 -2.39
N VAL A 85 2.11 2.77 -1.72
CA VAL A 85 0.95 2.12 -2.34
C VAL A 85 -0.33 2.73 -1.79
N ILE A 86 -1.33 2.95 -2.65
CA ILE A 86 -2.68 3.34 -2.24
C ILE A 86 -3.69 2.37 -2.86
N ALA A 87 -4.60 1.85 -2.05
CA ALA A 87 -5.65 0.93 -2.49
C ALA A 87 -7.02 1.35 -1.95
N LEU A 88 -8.07 1.20 -2.75
CA LEU A 88 -9.46 1.36 -2.29
C LEU A 88 -9.83 0.17 -1.41
N SER A 89 -10.19 0.41 -0.14
CA SER A 89 -10.36 -0.64 0.87
C SER A 89 -11.78 -0.73 1.43
N ALA A 90 -12.77 -0.42 0.59
CA ALA A 90 -14.18 -0.56 0.96
C ALA A 90 -14.60 -2.03 1.16
N TYR A 91 -14.08 -2.94 0.33
CA TYR A 91 -14.45 -4.37 0.32
C TYR A 91 -13.27 -5.32 0.47
N HIS A 92 -12.05 -4.81 0.30
CA HIS A 92 -10.82 -5.58 0.35
C HIS A 92 -9.90 -5.09 1.46
N GLN A 93 -9.12 -6.02 1.98
CA GLN A 93 -8.00 -5.76 2.86
C GLN A 93 -6.71 -5.93 2.07
N TYR A 94 -5.68 -5.21 2.51
CA TYR A 94 -4.39 -5.21 1.85
C TYR A 94 -3.28 -5.44 2.86
N TYR A 95 -2.23 -6.13 2.41
CA TYR A 95 -0.98 -6.26 3.13
C TYR A 95 0.16 -5.98 2.17
N LEU A 96 1.15 -5.20 2.59
CA LEU A 96 2.35 -4.91 1.80
C LEU A 96 3.58 -5.37 2.59
N GLY A 97 4.36 -6.28 2.03
CA GLY A 97 5.54 -6.80 2.70
C GLY A 97 6.31 -7.82 1.88
N GLU A 98 7.35 -8.39 2.49
CA GLU A 98 8.15 -9.46 1.91
C GLU A 98 7.72 -10.81 2.49
N PHE A 99 7.96 -11.89 1.73
CA PHE A 99 7.60 -13.25 2.12
C PHE A 99 8.81 -14.19 2.07
N TYR A 100 8.81 -15.18 2.97
CA TYR A 100 9.71 -16.34 2.92
C TYR A 100 9.20 -17.41 1.95
N ASN A 101 10.01 -18.46 1.72
CA ASN A 101 9.68 -19.57 0.78
C ASN A 101 8.42 -20.34 1.17
N ASN A 102 8.02 -20.28 2.44
CA ASN A 102 6.80 -20.89 2.97
C ASN A 102 5.58 -19.95 2.94
N PHE A 103 5.66 -18.82 2.21
CA PHE A 103 4.61 -17.81 2.09
C PHE A 103 4.17 -17.17 3.40
N VAL A 104 5.05 -17.19 4.41
CA VAL A 104 4.89 -16.40 5.63
C VAL A 104 5.58 -15.06 5.43
N SER A 105 4.91 -13.98 5.81
CA SER A 105 5.48 -12.64 5.76
C SER A 105 6.70 -12.54 6.69
N THR A 106 7.66 -11.69 6.32
CA THR A 106 8.91 -11.54 7.09
C THR A 106 8.70 -10.95 8.48
N ASP A 107 7.59 -10.25 8.71
CA ASP A 107 7.16 -9.76 10.02
C ASP A 107 6.34 -10.78 10.83
N GLY A 108 6.04 -11.96 10.26
CA GLY A 108 5.28 -13.03 10.91
C GLY A 108 3.80 -12.71 11.16
N THR A 109 3.23 -11.70 10.48
CA THR A 109 1.84 -11.27 10.67
C THR A 109 0.85 -11.96 9.74
N LEU A 110 1.26 -12.36 8.53
CA LEU A 110 0.41 -12.92 7.50
C LEU A 110 1.03 -14.17 6.87
N GLN A 111 0.21 -15.18 6.59
CA GLN A 111 0.58 -16.37 5.84
C GLN A 111 -0.41 -16.60 4.70
N LEU A 112 0.10 -16.87 3.51
CA LEU A 112 -0.73 -17.15 2.34
C LEU A 112 -0.99 -18.66 2.20
N ASN A 113 -2.26 -19.04 2.20
CA ASN A 113 -2.72 -20.42 2.02
C ASN A 113 -2.88 -20.71 0.53
N GLY A 114 -1.73 -20.89 -0.13
CA GLY A 114 -1.65 -21.11 -1.57
C GLY A 114 -1.69 -19.81 -2.37
N MET A 115 -1.20 -19.90 -3.62
CA MET A 115 -1.31 -18.84 -4.60
C MET A 115 -1.95 -19.46 -5.85
N ALA A 116 -3.04 -18.89 -6.34
CA ALA A 116 -3.44 -19.18 -7.71
C ALA A 116 -2.34 -18.61 -8.61
N ALA A 117 -1.65 -19.43 -9.41
CA ALA A 117 -0.66 -18.95 -10.38
C ALA A 117 -1.26 -17.92 -11.38
N GLN A 118 -2.59 -17.84 -11.47
CA GLN A 118 -3.33 -16.86 -12.27
C GLN A 118 -3.65 -15.54 -11.52
N GLY A 119 -3.34 -15.43 -10.23
CA GLY A 119 -3.65 -14.27 -9.39
C GLY A 119 -2.43 -13.38 -9.06
N THR A 120 -1.25 -13.70 -9.60
CA THR A 120 0.00 -12.97 -9.29
C THR A 120 0.46 -12.15 -10.48
N PHE A 121 0.58 -10.84 -10.28
CA PHE A 121 0.84 -9.87 -11.34
C PHE A 121 2.00 -8.94 -10.98
N LEU A 122 2.56 -8.30 -12.00
CA LEU A 122 3.40 -7.12 -11.86
C LEU A 122 2.51 -5.87 -11.78
N PRO A 123 3.03 -4.72 -11.27
CA PRO A 123 2.26 -3.47 -11.17
C PRO A 123 1.67 -2.99 -12.50
N ASN A 124 2.28 -3.36 -13.63
CA ASN A 124 1.82 -3.05 -14.98
C ASN A 124 0.77 -4.05 -15.52
N GLY A 125 0.25 -4.96 -14.68
CA GLY A 125 -0.77 -5.94 -15.02
C GLY A 125 -0.28 -7.19 -15.75
N GLN A 126 1.03 -7.33 -16.01
CA GLN A 126 1.57 -8.55 -16.62
C GLN A 126 1.66 -9.69 -15.60
N ILE A 127 1.57 -10.94 -16.06
CA ILE A 127 1.70 -12.11 -15.19
C ILE A 127 3.12 -12.16 -14.60
N PHE A 128 3.22 -12.36 -13.29
CA PHE A 128 4.49 -12.62 -12.62
C PHE A 128 4.75 -14.12 -12.54
N SER A 129 5.90 -14.58 -13.04
CA SER A 129 6.27 -16.00 -13.13
C SER A 129 7.42 -16.41 -12.20
N GLY A 130 7.92 -15.51 -11.36
CA GLY A 130 9.04 -15.76 -10.45
C GLY A 130 8.63 -16.27 -9.06
N ALA A 131 9.62 -16.41 -8.18
CA ALA A 131 9.38 -16.65 -6.75
C ALA A 131 9.10 -15.33 -6.00
N LEU A 132 8.19 -15.36 -5.03
CA LEU A 132 7.90 -14.21 -4.15
C LEU A 132 9.04 -13.88 -3.18
N VAL A 133 9.95 -14.82 -2.94
CA VAL A 133 10.96 -14.66 -1.89
C VAL A 133 11.92 -13.54 -2.18
N GLY A 134 12.11 -12.69 -1.16
CA GLY A 134 12.94 -11.49 -1.24
C GLY A 134 12.35 -10.42 -2.15
N LYS A 135 11.05 -10.49 -2.48
CA LYS A 135 10.33 -9.45 -3.22
C LYS A 135 9.25 -8.84 -2.33
N THR A 136 9.07 -7.53 -2.47
CA THR A 136 7.91 -6.84 -1.90
C THR A 136 6.67 -7.22 -2.71
N ALA A 137 5.62 -7.65 -2.03
CA ALA A 137 4.34 -7.96 -2.64
C ALA A 137 3.20 -7.27 -1.89
N LEU A 138 2.27 -6.70 -2.66
CA LEU A 138 0.97 -6.28 -2.18
C LEU A 138 0.01 -7.44 -2.33
N VAL A 139 -0.55 -7.89 -1.22
CA VAL A 139 -1.55 -8.95 -1.16
C VAL A 139 -2.91 -8.30 -0.93
N GLU A 140 -3.83 -8.58 -1.84
CA GLU A 140 -5.24 -8.23 -1.74
C GLU A 140 -6.04 -9.46 -1.34
N TYR A 141 -6.89 -9.30 -0.33
CA TYR A 141 -7.72 -10.38 0.20
C TYR A 141 -8.99 -9.83 0.86
N THR A 142 -10.05 -10.63 0.87
CA THR A 142 -11.34 -10.28 1.49
C THR A 142 -11.45 -10.72 2.94
N SER A 143 -10.76 -11.79 3.34
CA SER A 143 -10.85 -12.34 4.69
C SER A 143 -9.56 -13.05 5.12
N SER A 144 -9.36 -13.16 6.43
CA SER A 144 -8.25 -13.91 7.02
C SER A 144 -8.68 -14.57 8.34
N THR A 145 -7.93 -15.58 8.77
CA THR A 145 -8.14 -16.24 10.07
C THR A 145 -7.67 -15.35 11.22
N ARG A 146 -8.12 -15.65 12.45
CA ARG A 146 -7.70 -14.97 13.67
C ARG A 146 -6.48 -15.61 14.35
N SER A 147 -5.69 -16.40 13.62
CA SER A 147 -4.44 -17.01 14.12
C SER A 147 -3.28 -16.02 14.07
N VAL A 148 -2.14 -16.39 14.65
CA VAL A 148 -0.88 -15.67 14.50
C VAL A 148 0.16 -16.64 13.91
N PRO A 149 0.63 -16.45 12.65
CA PRO A 149 0.18 -15.44 11.69
C PRO A 149 -1.29 -15.62 11.28
N ALA A 150 -1.92 -14.53 10.85
CA ALA A 150 -3.23 -14.60 10.20
C ALA A 150 -3.06 -15.33 8.85
N GLN A 151 -3.97 -16.22 8.52
CA GLN A 151 -3.90 -16.98 7.27
C GLN A 151 -4.96 -16.49 6.30
N THR A 152 -4.61 -16.31 5.03
CA THR A 152 -5.54 -15.86 3.99
C THR A 152 -5.31 -16.58 2.67
N THR A 153 -6.36 -16.72 1.86
CA THR A 153 -6.22 -17.06 0.44
C THR A 153 -6.25 -15.73 -0.33
N PRO A 154 -5.16 -15.35 -1.01
CA PRO A 154 -5.11 -14.08 -1.70
C PRO A 154 -6.08 -14.07 -2.89
N ASP A 155 -6.85 -12.99 -3.03
CA ASP A 155 -7.64 -12.73 -4.22
C ASP A 155 -6.71 -12.31 -5.38
N ARG A 156 -5.70 -11.50 -5.05
CA ARG A 156 -4.68 -11.02 -5.98
C ARG A 156 -3.37 -10.72 -5.25
N VAL A 157 -2.25 -10.91 -5.93
CA VAL A 157 -0.92 -10.56 -5.45
C VAL A 157 -0.20 -9.72 -6.50
N ILE A 158 0.28 -8.53 -6.12
CA ILE A 158 1.04 -7.64 -7.00
C ILE A 158 2.48 -7.57 -6.51
N VAL A 159 3.42 -7.97 -7.35
CA VAL A 159 4.84 -8.15 -6.99
C VAL A 159 5.68 -7.01 -7.53
N PHE A 160 6.27 -6.23 -6.64
CA PHE A 160 7.15 -5.13 -7.00
C PHE A 160 8.57 -5.66 -7.22
N CYS A 161 9.03 -5.56 -8.47
CA CYS A 161 10.39 -5.87 -8.85
C CYS A 161 11.17 -4.57 -9.03
N TYR A 162 11.66 -4.01 -7.93
CA TYR A 162 12.63 -2.91 -8.00
C TYR A 162 14.03 -3.47 -8.31
N SER A 163 14.79 -2.73 -9.11
CA SER A 163 16.19 -3.03 -9.47
C SER A 163 17.16 -2.39 -8.49
#